data_AF-B9A8V5-F1
#
_entry.id   AF-B9A8V5-F1
#
_cell.length_a   1.000
_cell.length_b   1.000
_cell.length_c   1.000
_cell.angle_alpha   90.00
_cell.angle_beta   90.00
_cell.angle_gamma   90.00
#
_symmetry.space_group_name_H-M   'P 1'
#
loop_
_entity.id
_entity.type
_entity.pdbx_description
1 polymer ?
#
loop_
_entity_poly.entity_id
_entity_poly.type
_entity_poly.pdbx_seq_one_letter_code
_entity_poly.pdbx_strand_id
1 'polypeptide(L)' 'MSDDKTSRGYSLPHPENIAVQDVVRIRTTIEKIDEDITEREDEHNQLKSNFERFNFETFLNFWK' A
#
# COMPACT_ATOMS: atom_id res chain seq x y z
N MET A 1 -1.01 19.93 -19.14
CA MET A 1 -1.92 18.84 -18.73
C MET A 1 -1.46 18.43 -17.35
N SER A 2 -2.23 18.73 -16.30
CA SER A 2 -1.95 18.15 -14.97
C SER A 2 -2.10 16.64 -15.11
N ASP A 3 -1.18 15.88 -14.55
CA ASP A 3 -1.42 14.45 -14.37
C ASP A 3 -2.61 14.31 -13.42
N ASP A 4 -3.76 13.85 -13.92
CA ASP A 4 -4.98 13.60 -13.12
C ASP A 4 -4.83 12.35 -12.25
N LYS A 5 -3.75 12.32 -11.48
CA LYS A 5 -3.36 11.22 -10.62
C LYS A 5 -2.88 11.74 -9.27
N THR A 6 -3.08 10.93 -8.24
CA THR A 6 -2.47 11.16 -6.94
C THR A 6 -0.95 10.94 -7.02
N SER A 7 -0.21 11.35 -5.98
CA SER A 7 1.21 11.01 -5.82
C SER A 7 1.50 9.51 -5.86
N ARG A 8 0.48 8.68 -5.57
CA ARG A 8 0.51 7.22 -5.62
C ARG A 8 0.03 6.64 -6.96
N GLY A 9 -0.28 7.49 -7.95
CA GLY A 9 -0.67 7.08 -9.31
C GLY A 9 -2.16 6.78 -9.50
N TYR A 10 -3.00 6.97 -8.49
CA TYR A 10 -4.45 6.72 -8.58
C TYR A 10 -5.18 7.83 -9.31
N SER A 11 -6.12 7.48 -10.19
CA SER A 11 -6.82 8.46 -11.04
C SER A 11 -7.81 9.34 -10.27
N LEU A 12 -7.65 10.67 -10.40
CA LEU A 12 -8.50 11.67 -9.76
C LEU A 12 -9.79 11.95 -10.55
N PRO A 13 -10.89 12.38 -9.89
CA PRO A 13 -12.15 12.73 -10.54
C PRO A 13 -11.94 13.83 -11.56
N HIS A 14 -12.32 13.60 -12.82
CA HIS A 14 -12.25 14.62 -13.85
C HIS A 14 -13.59 15.38 -13.88
N PRO A 15 -13.58 16.73 -13.92
CA PRO A 15 -14.80 17.53 -13.86
C PRO A 15 -15.77 17.30 -15.02
N GLU A 16 -15.30 16.73 -16.13
CA GLU A 16 -16.10 16.45 -17.34
C GLU A 16 -16.63 15.00 -17.43
N ASN A 17 -16.33 14.14 -16.45
CA ASN A 17 -16.78 12.75 -16.49
C ASN A 17 -18.28 12.62 -16.17
N ILE A 18 -18.93 11.66 -16.83
CA ILE A 18 -20.30 11.26 -16.51
C ILE A 18 -20.27 10.38 -15.24
N ALA A 19 -21.24 10.54 -14.34
CA ALA A 19 -21.31 9.82 -13.06
C ALA A 19 -21.07 8.30 -13.16
N VAL A 20 -21.53 7.65 -14.24
CA VAL A 20 -21.30 6.22 -14.50
C VAL A 20 -19.81 5.89 -14.66
N GLN A 21 -19.06 6.72 -15.37
CA GLN A 21 -17.62 6.54 -15.59
C GLN A 21 -16.83 6.77 -14.30
N ASP A 22 -17.23 7.77 -13.50
CA ASP A 22 -16.60 8.01 -12.21
C ASP A 22 -16.83 6.87 -11.22
N VAL A 23 -18.02 6.27 -11.19
CA VAL A 23 -18.28 5.09 -10.33
C VAL A 23 -17.37 3.92 -10.70
N VAL A 24 -17.22 3.62 -12.00
CA VAL A 24 -16.30 2.58 -12.46
C VAL A 24 -14.85 2.92 -12.07
N ARG A 25 -14.43 4.17 -12.27
CA ARG A 25 -13.07 4.61 -11.93
C ARG A 25 -12.79 4.54 -10.44
N ILE A 26 -13.73 4.97 -9.60
CA ILE A 26 -13.64 4.91 -8.15
C ILE A 26 -13.53 3.46 -7.71
N ARG A 27 -14.38 2.56 -8.24
CA ARG A 27 -14.32 1.13 -7.93
C ARG A 27 -12.95 0.53 -8.25
N THR A 28 -12.44 0.71 -9.47
CA THR A 28 -11.12 0.19 -9.86
C THR A 28 -9.99 0.80 -9.03
N THR A 29 -10.14 2.06 -8.59
CA THR A 29 -9.16 2.72 -7.73
C THR A 29 -9.17 2.11 -6.33
N ILE A 30 -10.33 1.81 -5.76
CA ILE A 30 -10.46 1.15 -4.46
C ILE A 30 -9.84 -0.25 -4.51
N GLU A 31 -10.11 -1.03 -5.56
CA GLU A 31 -9.52 -2.37 -5.75
C GLU A 31 -7.98 -2.31 -5.73
N LYS A 32 -7.38 -1.34 -6.45
CA LYS A 32 -5.92 -1.14 -6.44
C LYS A 32 -5.35 -0.63 -5.10
N ILE A 33 -6.14 0.12 -4.34
CA ILE A 33 -5.74 0.58 -3.01
C ILE A 33 -5.71 -0.60 -2.04
N ASP A 34 -6.70 -1.49 -2.12
CA ASP A 34 -6.78 -2.70 -1.30
C ASP A 34 -5.59 -3.64 -1.54
N GLU A 35 -5.24 -3.84 -2.82
CA GLU A 35 -4.03 -4.59 -3.21
C GLU A 35 -2.75 -3.94 -2.65
N ASP A 36 -2.57 -2.62 -2.80
CA ASP A 36 -1.40 -1.88 -2.28
C ASP A 36 -1.30 -1.92 -0.74
N ILE A 37 -2.44 -1.90 -0.04
CA ILE A 37 -2.46 -2.03 1.42
C ILE A 37 -2.05 -3.44 1.85
N THR A 38 -2.60 -4.47 1.19
CA THR A 38 -2.30 -5.87 1.48
C THR A 38 -0.81 -6.17 1.27
N GLU A 39 -0.24 -5.72 0.15
CA GLU A 39 1.18 -5.89 -0.15
C GLU A 39 2.06 -5.23 0.94
N ARG A 40 1.75 -3.99 1.34
CA ARG A 40 2.50 -3.30 2.39
C ARG A 40 2.37 -3.92 3.77
N GLU A 41 1.20 -4.47 4.09
CA GLU A 41 0.99 -5.17 5.35
C GLU A 41 1.85 -6.43 5.41
N ASP A 42 1.92 -7.19 4.32
CA ASP A 42 2.78 -8.37 4.20
C ASP A 42 4.27 -8.02 4.32
N GLU A 43 4.73 -6.99 3.61
CA GLU A 43 6.11 -6.48 3.72
C GLU A 43 6.45 -6.07 5.16
N HIS A 44 5.55 -5.32 5.80
CA HIS A 44 5.72 -4.89 7.18
C HIS A 44 5.80 -6.08 8.15
N ASN A 45 4.92 -7.06 8.00
CA ASN A 45 4.90 -8.26 8.84
C ASN A 45 6.19 -9.09 8.68
N GLN A 46 6.69 -9.23 7.45
CA GLN A 46 7.98 -9.89 7.20
C GLN A 46 9.14 -9.13 7.86
N LEU A 47 9.19 -7.81 7.69
CA LEU A 47 10.24 -6.98 8.28
C LEU A 47 10.22 -7.06 9.81
N LYS A 48 9.02 -6.98 10.41
CA LYS A 48 8.83 -7.10 11.85
C LYS A 48 9.30 -8.45 12.37
N SER A 49 8.90 -9.54 11.73
CA SER A 49 9.35 -10.89 12.11
C SER A 49 10.87 -11.04 12.04
N ASN A 50 11.50 -10.49 11.00
CA ASN A 50 12.96 -10.52 10.86
C ASN A 50 13.66 -9.70 11.95
N PHE A 51 13.11 -8.53 12.30
CA PHE A 51 13.64 -7.68 13.36
C PHE A 51 13.52 -8.33 14.75
N GLU A 52 12.37 -8.94 15.05
CA GLU A 52 12.15 -9.68 16.30
C GLU A 52 13.13 -10.86 16.42
N ARG A 53 13.33 -11.61 15.33
CA ARG A 53 14.31 -12.71 15.30
C ARG A 53 15.74 -12.21 15.52
N PHE A 54 16.14 -11.14 14.84
CA PHE A 54 17.47 -10.54 15.00
C PHE A 54 17.73 -10.08 16.43
N ASN A 55 16.74 -9.45 17.07
CA ASN A 55 16.85 -9.02 18.47
C ASN A 55 17.00 -10.21 19.42
N PHE A 56 16.23 -11.29 19.19
CA PHE A 56 16.33 -12.49 20.00
C PHE A 56 17.69 -13.19 19.85
N GLU A 57 18.19 -13.34 18.63
CA GLU A 57 19.53 -13.89 18.36
C GLU A 57 20.63 -13.04 19.02
N THR A 58 20.51 -11.72 18.94
CA THR A 58 21.43 -10.77 19.58
C THR A 58 21.39 -10.90 21.11
N PHE A 59 20.20 -11.02 21.70
CA PHE A 59 20.04 -11.27 23.13
C PHE A 59 20.77 -12.55 23.56
N LEU A 60 20.58 -13.66 22.86
CA LEU A 60 21.24 -14.93 23.17
C LEU A 60 22.78 -14.83 23.09
N ASN A 61 23.31 -14.08 22.13
CA ASN A 61 24.75 -13.87 22.00
C ASN A 61 25.37 -13.13 23.19
N PHE A 62 24.60 -12.33 23.94
CA PHE A 62 25.09 -11.68 25.17
C PHE A 62 25.24 -12.63 26.37
N TRP A 63 24.61 -13.81 26.33
CA TRP A 63 24.66 -14.81 27.39
C TRP A 63 25.65 -15.96 27.12
N LYS A 64 26.44 -15.84 26.05
CA LYS A 64 27.47 -16.81 25.66
C LYS A 64 28.86 -16.30 26.03
#